data_AF-A0A810NTM1-F1
#
_entry.id   AF-A0A810NTM1-F1
#
_cell.length_a   1.000
_cell.length_b   1.000
_cell.length_c   1.000
_cell.angle_alpha   90.00
_cell.angle_beta   90.00
_cell.angle_gamma   90.00
#
_symmetry.space_group_name_H-M   'P 1'
#
loop_
_entity.id
_entity.type
_entity.pdbx_description
1 polymer ?
#
loop_
_entity_poly.entity_id
_entity_poly.type
_entity_poly.pdbx_seq_one_letter_code
_entity_poly.pdbx_strand_id
1 'polypeptide(L)'
;MFFGARHKVDKYCDQLEAAADPAAFEQAALGLWAAAQKASPRDATAALERCAWLLSGLSVGSGGRFSILCGALVELGAEPDALAVPVADGLLRSLEQAWRFRDAWHWAGAGQKLPDPEAADDHLQGAVARLAPLMGGEAAYRAAEGWFSVTNWARPATTLLREAPELWARHPGRASIVAHVAALVADVPDLGDVHDMLSGPGRARR
;
A
#
# COMPACT_ATOMS: atom_id res chain seq x y z
N MET A 1 -5.62 27.62 18.41
CA MET A 1 -5.84 27.83 16.95
C MET A 1 -6.30 26.55 16.23
N PHE A 2 -6.90 25.58 16.93
CA PHE A 2 -7.15 24.22 16.39
C PHE A 2 -8.46 24.06 15.60
N PHE A 3 -9.46 24.93 15.81
CA PHE A 3 -10.78 24.82 15.15
C PHE A 3 -10.73 24.88 13.62
N GLY A 4 -9.76 25.59 13.03
CA GLY A 4 -9.63 25.71 11.58
C GLY A 4 -8.98 24.50 10.89
N ALA A 5 -8.23 23.68 11.61
CA ALA A 5 -7.56 22.51 11.04
C ALA A 5 -8.54 21.34 10.88
N ARG A 6 -9.35 21.06 11.91
CA ARG A 6 -10.37 20.01 11.89
C ARG A 6 -11.36 20.17 10.74
N HIS A 7 -11.90 21.38 10.55
CA HIS A 7 -12.83 21.64 9.44
C HIS A 7 -12.22 21.39 8.05
N LYS A 8 -10.90 21.59 7.90
CA LYS A 8 -10.21 21.30 6.64
C LYS A 8 -9.99 19.81 6.44
N VAL A 9 -9.63 19.07 7.49
CA VAL A 9 -9.50 17.61 7.47
C VAL A 9 -10.83 16.97 7.06
N ASP A 10 -11.92 17.32 7.75
CA ASP A 10 -13.26 16.80 7.46
C ASP A 10 -13.67 17.07 6.00
N LYS A 11 -13.45 18.30 5.51
CA LYS A 11 -13.72 18.69 4.13
C LYS A 11 -13.01 17.78 3.12
N TYR A 12 -11.72 17.48 3.32
CA TYR A 12 -10.98 16.68 2.34
C TYR A 12 -11.34 15.19 2.43
N CYS A 13 -11.71 14.69 3.61
CA CYS A 13 -12.29 13.35 3.71
C CYS A 13 -13.63 13.26 2.96
N ASP A 14 -14.51 14.25 3.09
CA ASP A 14 -15.77 14.30 2.32
C ASP A 14 -15.50 14.33 0.80
N GLN A 15 -14.46 15.07 0.37
CA GLN A 15 -14.07 15.13 -1.03
C GLN A 15 -13.47 13.81 -1.55
N LEU A 16 -12.72 13.08 -0.72
CA LEU A 16 -12.20 11.75 -1.07
C LEU A 16 -13.36 10.76 -1.26
N GLU A 17 -14.35 10.77 -0.36
CA GLU A 17 -15.52 9.90 -0.45
C GLU A 17 -16.42 10.23 -1.65
N ALA A 18 -16.50 11.51 -2.03
CA ALA A 18 -17.31 11.98 -3.14
C ALA A 18 -16.57 12.02 -4.49
N ALA A 19 -15.29 11.67 -4.54
CA ALA A 19 -14.48 11.80 -5.75
C ALA A 19 -15.05 10.93 -6.89
N ALA A 20 -15.45 11.58 -7.99
CA ALA A 20 -16.03 10.91 -9.15
C ALA A 20 -14.98 10.37 -10.15
N ASP A 21 -13.74 10.83 -10.04
CA ASP A 21 -12.64 10.46 -10.93
C ASP A 21 -11.27 10.46 -10.19
N PRO A 22 -10.24 9.84 -10.78
CA PRO A 22 -8.92 9.73 -10.16
C PRO A 22 -8.24 11.08 -9.88
N ALA A 23 -8.47 12.11 -10.70
CA ALA A 23 -7.83 13.41 -10.52
C ALA A 23 -8.44 14.15 -9.31
N ALA A 24 -9.77 14.09 -9.17
CA ALA A 24 -10.47 14.60 -8.00
C ALA A 24 -10.02 13.90 -6.71
N PHE A 25 -9.84 12.58 -6.78
CA PHE A 25 -9.33 11.78 -5.65
C PHE A 25 -7.91 12.20 -5.25
N GLU A 26 -7.00 12.33 -6.22
CA GLU A 26 -5.62 12.76 -5.97
C GLU A 26 -5.55 14.17 -5.36
N GLN A 27 -6.33 15.12 -5.90
CA GLN A 27 -6.39 16.47 -5.34
C GLN A 27 -6.94 16.49 -3.91
N ALA A 28 -7.96 15.68 -3.62
CA ALA A 28 -8.50 15.55 -2.27
C ALA A 28 -7.48 14.92 -1.31
N ALA A 29 -6.71 13.91 -1.75
CA ALA A 29 -5.65 13.28 -0.98
C ALA A 29 -4.53 14.27 -0.63
N LEU A 30 -4.07 15.07 -1.61
CA LEU A 30 -3.07 16.13 -1.40
C LEU A 30 -3.59 17.20 -0.42
N GLY A 31 -4.87 17.57 -0.55
CA GLY A 31 -5.53 18.49 0.36
C GLY A 31 -5.58 17.95 1.80
N LEU A 32 -5.97 16.69 1.95
CA LEU A 32 -6.01 16.01 3.25
C LEU A 32 -4.62 16.01 3.89
N TRP A 33 -3.57 15.64 3.16
CA TRP A 33 -2.19 15.68 3.64
C TRP A 33 -1.79 17.06 4.18
N ALA A 34 -2.05 18.11 3.40
CA ALA A 34 -1.71 19.48 3.80
C ALA A 34 -2.50 19.95 5.04
N ALA A 35 -3.73 19.47 5.23
CA ALA A 35 -4.54 19.75 6.40
C ALA A 35 -4.05 18.96 7.63
N ALA A 36 -3.75 17.68 7.46
CA ALA A 36 -3.33 16.76 8.52
C ALA A 36 -2.03 17.19 9.21
N GLN A 37 -1.08 17.75 8.48
CA GLN A 37 0.17 18.29 9.06
C GLN A 37 -0.03 19.37 10.15
N LYS A 38 -1.24 19.96 10.23
CA LYS A 38 -1.60 20.98 11.23
C LYS A 38 -2.71 20.51 12.17
N ALA A 39 -3.17 19.27 12.01
CA ALA A 39 -4.25 18.70 12.76
C ALA A 39 -3.76 18.18 14.12
N SER A 40 -4.69 17.98 15.05
CA SER A 40 -4.37 17.25 16.29
C SER A 40 -4.27 15.74 15.99
N PRO A 41 -3.56 14.95 16.81
CA PRO A 41 -3.55 13.48 16.70
C PRO A 41 -4.95 12.86 16.65
N ARG A 42 -5.90 13.43 17.42
CA ARG A 42 -7.30 13.01 17.43
C ARG A 42 -8.00 13.25 16.08
N ASP A 43 -7.79 14.42 15.47
CA ASP A 43 -8.39 14.73 14.18
C ASP A 43 -7.75 13.89 13.06
N ALA A 44 -6.43 13.64 13.15
CA ALA A 44 -5.74 12.74 12.23
C ALA A 44 -6.24 11.28 12.35
N THR A 45 -6.53 10.83 13.58
CA THR A 45 -7.15 9.52 13.83
C THR A 45 -8.52 9.40 13.18
N ALA A 46 -9.40 10.39 13.38
CA ALA A 46 -10.72 10.38 12.76
C ALA A 46 -10.64 10.39 11.22
N ALA A 47 -9.67 11.12 10.65
CA ALA A 47 -9.41 11.08 9.21
C ALA A 47 -8.93 9.71 8.74
N LEU A 48 -8.03 9.09 9.50
CA LEU A 48 -7.47 7.79 9.19
C LEU A 48 -8.54 6.69 9.19
N GLU A 49 -9.48 6.71 10.13
CA GLU A 49 -10.61 5.78 10.15
C GLU A 49 -11.44 5.85 8.86
N ARG A 50 -11.72 7.06 8.36
CA ARG A 50 -12.42 7.26 7.08
C ARG A 50 -11.58 6.79 5.90
N CYS A 51 -10.28 7.09 5.90
CA CYS A 51 -9.37 6.65 4.85
C CYS A 51 -9.23 5.12 4.80
N ALA A 52 -9.18 4.46 5.96
CA ALA A 52 -9.09 3.01 6.06
C ALA A 52 -10.33 2.30 5.47
N TRP A 53 -11.52 2.88 5.67
CA TRP A 53 -12.74 2.40 5.02
C TRP A 53 -12.66 2.50 3.49
N LEU A 54 -12.24 3.66 2.97
CA LEU A 54 -12.06 3.88 1.53
C LEU A 54 -11.03 2.92 0.92
N LEU A 55 -9.91 2.71 1.61
CA LEU A 55 -8.78 1.91 1.13
C LEU A 55 -9.21 0.48 0.76
N SER A 56 -10.20 -0.08 1.47
CA SER A 56 -10.71 -1.43 1.24
C SER A 56 -11.42 -1.59 -0.11
N GLY A 57 -11.91 -0.50 -0.71
CA GLY A 57 -12.60 -0.50 -2.00
C GLY A 57 -11.72 -0.18 -3.21
N LEU A 58 -10.46 0.19 -3.00
CA LEU A 58 -9.55 0.56 -4.09
C LEU A 58 -8.86 -0.65 -4.72
N SER A 59 -8.45 -0.51 -5.99
CA SER A 59 -7.57 -1.48 -6.65
C SER A 59 -6.21 -1.57 -5.94
N VAL A 60 -5.40 -2.58 -6.27
CA VAL A 60 -4.06 -2.72 -5.68
C VAL A 60 -3.18 -1.50 -6.00
N GLY A 61 -3.26 -0.95 -7.21
CA GLY A 61 -2.48 0.20 -7.62
C GLY A 61 -2.94 1.52 -7.00
N SER A 62 -4.23 1.83 -7.05
CA SER A 62 -4.77 3.04 -6.42
C SER A 62 -4.67 2.96 -4.89
N GLY A 63 -4.96 1.79 -4.32
CA GLY A 63 -4.86 1.54 -2.89
C GLY A 63 -3.41 1.64 -2.39
N GLY A 64 -2.43 1.12 -3.14
CA GLY A 64 -1.02 1.24 -2.76
C GLY A 64 -0.59 2.70 -2.62
N ARG A 65 -0.87 3.52 -3.64
CA ARG A 65 -0.56 4.95 -3.60
C ARG A 65 -1.29 5.69 -2.46
N PHE A 66 -2.58 5.40 -2.27
CA PHE A 66 -3.37 6.04 -1.21
C PHE A 66 -2.96 5.59 0.20
N SER A 67 -2.51 4.34 0.35
CA SER A 67 -2.06 3.79 1.63
C SER A 67 -0.82 4.49 2.18
N ILE A 68 0.02 5.09 1.32
CA ILE A 68 1.16 5.92 1.73
C ILE A 68 0.68 7.12 2.55
N LEU A 69 -0.37 7.82 2.08
CA LEU A 69 -0.98 8.91 2.84
C LEU A 69 -1.49 8.42 4.20
N CYS A 70 -2.13 7.26 4.23
CA CYS A 70 -2.65 6.67 5.47
C CYS A 70 -1.53 6.36 6.47
N GLY A 71 -0.42 5.77 6.00
CA GLY A 71 0.78 5.55 6.82
C GLY A 71 1.35 6.86 7.35
N ALA A 72 1.41 7.90 6.51
CA ALA A 72 1.88 9.22 6.93
C ALA A 72 0.97 9.86 8.00
N LEU A 73 -0.34 9.59 8.01
CA LEU A 73 -1.22 10.02 9.11
C LEU A 73 -0.84 9.36 10.45
N VAL A 74 -0.46 8.07 10.43
CA VAL A 74 0.04 7.38 11.64
C VAL A 74 1.34 8.03 12.14
N GLU A 75 2.24 8.41 11.23
CA GLU A 75 3.47 9.14 11.60
C GLU A 75 3.20 10.53 12.18
N LEU A 76 2.07 11.14 11.84
CA LEU A 76 1.57 12.38 12.46
C LEU A 76 0.85 12.15 13.81
N GLY A 77 0.81 10.91 14.30
CA GLY A 77 0.23 10.53 15.59
C GLY A 77 -1.21 10.03 15.53
N ALA A 78 -1.74 9.67 14.36
CA ALA A 78 -3.03 8.98 14.28
C ALA A 78 -2.94 7.56 14.84
N GLU A 79 -3.99 7.09 15.52
CA GLU A 79 -4.06 5.71 16.03
C GLU A 79 -4.15 4.68 14.87
N PRO A 80 -3.29 3.65 14.84
CA PRO A 80 -3.14 2.77 13.68
C PRO A 80 -4.21 1.66 13.56
N ASP A 81 -5.05 1.45 14.57
CA ASP A 81 -5.97 0.31 14.70
C ASP A 81 -6.83 0.08 13.44
N ALA A 82 -7.42 1.15 12.90
CA ALA A 82 -8.29 1.06 11.73
C ALA A 82 -7.52 0.72 10.44
N LEU A 83 -6.22 1.06 10.37
CA LEU A 83 -5.41 0.93 9.15
C LEU A 83 -4.75 -0.44 9.03
N ALA A 84 -4.48 -1.12 10.15
CA ALA A 84 -3.65 -2.31 10.18
C ALA A 84 -4.15 -3.44 9.26
N VAL A 85 -5.45 -3.76 9.32
CA VAL A 85 -6.04 -4.83 8.50
C VAL A 85 -6.07 -4.43 7.01
N PRO A 86 -6.61 -3.26 6.61
CA PRO A 86 -6.60 -2.84 5.20
C PRO A 86 -5.20 -2.83 4.55
N VAL A 87 -4.16 -2.41 5.28
CA VAL A 87 -2.79 -2.42 4.75
C VAL A 87 -2.22 -3.83 4.67
N ALA A 88 -2.44 -4.68 5.67
CA ALA A 88 -1.97 -6.07 5.62
C ALA A 88 -2.63 -6.85 4.48
N ASP A 89 -3.93 -6.69 4.27
CA ASP A 89 -4.67 -7.31 3.16
C ASP A 89 -4.22 -6.74 1.81
N GLY A 90 -4.06 -5.43 1.70
CA GLY A 90 -3.56 -4.78 0.49
C GLY A 90 -2.16 -5.25 0.11
N LEU A 91 -1.25 -5.29 1.08
CA LEU A 91 0.10 -5.82 0.91
C LEU A 91 0.07 -7.28 0.47
N LEU A 92 -0.73 -8.15 1.13
CA LEU A 92 -0.84 -9.56 0.75
C LEU A 92 -1.32 -9.71 -0.70
N ARG A 93 -2.37 -8.99 -1.10
CA ARG A 93 -2.86 -9.01 -2.49
C ARG A 93 -1.79 -8.55 -3.48
N SER A 94 -1.05 -7.48 -3.16
CA SER A 94 0.02 -6.97 -4.01
C SER A 94 1.17 -7.97 -4.14
N LEU A 95 1.55 -8.63 -3.04
CA LEU A 95 2.60 -9.66 -3.01
C LEU A 95 2.21 -10.90 -3.82
N GLU A 96 0.99 -11.40 -3.68
CA GLU A 96 0.48 -12.53 -4.46
C GLU A 96 0.47 -12.22 -5.97
N GLN A 97 0.06 -11.00 -6.33
CA GLN A 97 0.06 -10.54 -7.72
C GLN A 97 1.48 -10.32 -8.27
N ALA A 98 2.37 -9.71 -7.49
CA ALA A 98 3.78 -9.52 -7.83
C ALA A 98 4.51 -10.85 -8.02
N TRP A 99 4.20 -11.86 -7.20
CA TRP A 99 4.74 -13.21 -7.36
C TRP A 99 4.31 -13.84 -8.69
N ARG A 100 3.02 -13.74 -9.04
CA ARG A 100 2.51 -14.20 -10.36
C ARG A 100 3.16 -13.48 -11.51
N PHE A 101 3.39 -12.17 -11.37
CA PHE A 101 4.09 -11.37 -12.37
C PHE A 101 5.51 -11.89 -12.60
N ARG A 102 6.28 -12.04 -11.52
CA ARG A 102 7.66 -12.51 -11.58
C ARG A 102 7.76 -13.85 -12.29
N ASP A 103 6.93 -14.82 -11.87
CA ASP A 103 6.95 -16.16 -12.43
C ASP A 103 6.59 -16.12 -13.92
N ALA A 104 5.55 -15.40 -14.30
CA ALA A 104 5.15 -15.25 -15.70
C ALA A 104 6.18 -14.52 -16.56
N TRP A 105 6.86 -13.51 -16.00
CA TRP A 105 7.91 -12.78 -16.68
C TRP A 105 9.09 -13.69 -17.04
N HIS A 106 9.51 -14.55 -16.12
CA HIS A 106 10.56 -15.53 -16.38
C HIS A 106 10.18 -16.51 -17.48
N TRP A 107 8.93 -17.01 -17.48
CA TRP A 107 8.41 -17.87 -18.54
C TRP A 107 8.37 -17.17 -19.90
N ALA A 108 7.91 -15.92 -19.94
CA ALA A 108 7.79 -15.15 -21.17
C ALA A 108 9.13 -14.62 -21.73
N GLY A 109 10.21 -14.60 -20.92
CA GLY A 109 11.38 -13.78 -21.20
C GLY A 109 12.74 -14.44 -21.35
N ALA A 110 12.85 -15.77 -21.23
CA ALA A 110 14.11 -16.50 -21.42
C ALA A 110 15.33 -15.85 -20.72
N GLY A 111 15.15 -15.36 -19.48
CA GLY A 111 16.22 -14.74 -18.69
C GLY A 111 16.34 -13.22 -18.80
N GLN A 112 15.38 -12.52 -19.41
CA GLN A 112 15.30 -11.06 -19.29
C GLN A 112 15.16 -10.62 -17.83
N LYS A 113 15.87 -9.54 -17.47
CA LYS A 113 15.75 -8.90 -16.16
C LYS A 113 14.29 -8.46 -15.91
N LEU A 114 13.83 -8.59 -14.68
CA LEU A 114 12.55 -8.03 -14.25
C LEU A 114 12.56 -6.51 -14.41
N PRO A 115 11.44 -5.89 -14.79
CA PRO A 115 11.31 -4.44 -14.74
C PRO A 115 11.43 -3.96 -13.29
N ASP A 116 11.97 -2.76 -13.13
CA ASP A 116 12.00 -2.10 -11.83
C ASP A 116 10.56 -1.90 -11.32
N PRO A 117 10.20 -2.36 -10.11
CA PRO A 117 8.86 -2.19 -9.55
C PRO A 117 8.49 -0.72 -9.31
N GLU A 118 9.45 0.21 -9.26
CA GLU A 118 9.18 1.65 -9.16
C GLU A 118 9.19 2.37 -10.52
N ALA A 119 9.26 1.63 -11.63
CA ALA A 119 9.22 2.23 -12.96
C ALA A 119 7.89 2.95 -13.26
N ALA A 120 7.93 3.87 -14.23
CA ALA A 120 6.77 4.68 -14.62
C ALA A 120 5.64 3.85 -15.28
N ASP A 121 4.44 4.43 -15.35
CA ASP A 121 3.19 3.78 -15.80
C ASP A 121 3.26 3.19 -17.22
N ASP A 122 4.13 3.70 -18.09
CA ASP A 122 4.36 3.16 -19.43
C ASP A 122 4.98 1.74 -19.40
N HIS A 123 5.74 1.43 -18.34
CA HIS A 123 6.24 0.07 -18.10
C HIS A 123 5.12 -0.90 -17.73
N LEU A 124 4.06 -0.45 -17.05
CA LEU A 124 2.91 -1.29 -16.73
C LEU A 124 2.23 -1.78 -18.01
N GLN A 125 1.89 -0.87 -18.93
CA GLN A 125 1.23 -1.25 -20.18
C GLN A 125 2.09 -2.18 -21.06
N GLY A 126 3.39 -1.91 -21.13
CA GLY A 126 4.34 -2.79 -21.82
C GLY A 126 4.39 -4.19 -21.20
N ALA A 127 4.35 -4.28 -19.86
CA ALA A 127 4.36 -5.55 -19.17
C ALA A 127 3.04 -6.32 -19.33
N VAL A 128 1.90 -5.63 -19.32
CA VAL A 128 0.58 -6.22 -19.62
C VAL A 128 0.56 -6.79 -21.03
N ALA A 129 0.96 -6.00 -22.04
CA ALA A 129 0.98 -6.43 -23.44
C ALA A 129 1.85 -7.69 -23.63
N ARG A 130 2.95 -7.78 -22.88
CA ARG A 130 3.84 -8.94 -22.91
C ARG A 130 3.25 -10.19 -22.26
N LEU A 131 2.59 -10.05 -21.10
CA LEU A 131 2.07 -11.19 -20.34
C LEU A 131 0.70 -11.65 -20.81
N ALA A 132 -0.08 -10.79 -21.47
CA ALA A 132 -1.43 -11.10 -21.93
C ALA A 132 -1.55 -12.37 -22.79
N PRO A 133 -0.62 -12.69 -23.72
CA PRO A 133 -0.66 -13.95 -24.47
C PRO A 133 -0.51 -15.20 -23.60
N LEU A 134 0.12 -15.09 -22.42
CA LEU A 134 0.41 -16.23 -21.54
C LEU A 134 -0.73 -16.49 -20.53
N MET A 135 -1.36 -15.44 -20.02
CA MET A 135 -2.34 -15.56 -18.93
C MET A 135 -3.67 -14.83 -19.15
N GLY A 136 -3.85 -14.17 -20.29
CA GLY A 136 -5.00 -13.31 -20.59
C GLY A 136 -4.83 -11.89 -20.05
N GLY A 137 -5.50 -10.93 -20.69
CA GLY A 137 -5.31 -9.49 -20.44
C GLY A 137 -5.62 -9.07 -19.00
N GLU A 138 -6.71 -9.54 -18.42
CA GLU A 138 -7.10 -9.19 -17.04
C GLU A 138 -6.11 -9.75 -16.00
N ALA A 139 -5.68 -11.01 -16.16
CA ALA A 139 -4.71 -11.60 -15.24
C ALA A 139 -3.33 -10.93 -15.38
N ALA A 140 -2.93 -10.61 -16.62
CA ALA A 140 -1.71 -9.86 -16.90
C ALA A 140 -1.75 -8.46 -16.28
N TYR A 141 -2.88 -7.76 -16.37
CA TYR A 141 -3.09 -6.48 -15.72
C TYR A 141 -2.92 -6.59 -14.21
N ARG A 142 -3.63 -7.50 -13.54
CA ARG A 142 -3.52 -7.66 -12.08
C ARG A 142 -2.12 -8.05 -11.64
N ALA A 143 -1.45 -8.94 -12.36
CA ALA A 143 -0.07 -9.32 -12.04
C ALA A 143 0.86 -8.10 -12.14
N ALA A 144 0.79 -7.35 -13.24
CA ALA A 144 1.59 -6.14 -13.42
C ALA A 144 1.26 -5.08 -12.36
N GLU A 145 -0.02 -4.82 -12.10
CA GLU A 145 -0.46 -3.89 -11.06
C GLU A 145 0.15 -4.25 -9.70
N GLY A 146 0.13 -5.52 -9.30
CA GLY A 146 0.75 -5.98 -8.08
C GLY A 146 2.26 -5.76 -8.03
N TRP A 147 2.97 -6.05 -9.12
CA TRP A 147 4.41 -5.82 -9.23
C TRP A 147 4.78 -4.35 -9.05
N PHE A 148 4.11 -3.45 -9.78
CA PHE A 148 4.39 -2.01 -9.75
C PHE A 148 3.80 -1.29 -8.53
N SER A 149 3.09 -1.99 -7.65
CA SER A 149 2.47 -1.41 -6.45
C SER A 149 3.01 -1.95 -5.14
N VAL A 150 3.82 -3.01 -5.18
CA VAL A 150 4.25 -3.72 -3.97
C VAL A 150 5.06 -2.81 -3.03
N THR A 151 5.89 -1.93 -3.58
CA THR A 151 6.69 -0.98 -2.79
C THR A 151 5.82 0.09 -2.13
N ASN A 152 4.73 0.51 -2.81
CA ASN A 152 3.77 1.45 -2.26
C ASN A 152 3.02 0.87 -1.05
N TRP A 153 2.71 -0.42 -1.05
CA TRP A 153 2.13 -1.13 0.10
C TRP A 153 3.15 -1.45 1.19
N ALA A 154 4.41 -1.69 0.82
CA ALA A 154 5.48 -2.00 1.78
C ALA A 154 5.75 -0.82 2.73
N ARG A 155 5.71 0.42 2.23
CA ARG A 155 5.97 1.63 3.01
C ARG A 155 5.04 1.78 4.25
N PRO A 156 3.70 1.85 4.12
CA PRO A 156 2.82 1.93 5.27
C PRO A 156 2.82 0.64 6.10
N ALA A 157 3.13 -0.52 5.50
CA ALA A 157 3.32 -1.75 6.27
C ALA A 157 4.51 -1.64 7.23
N THR A 158 5.63 -1.09 6.78
CA THR A 158 6.80 -0.79 7.64
C THR A 158 6.43 0.16 8.77
N THR A 159 5.70 1.24 8.48
CA THR A 159 5.22 2.17 9.52
C THR A 159 4.39 1.44 10.56
N LEU A 160 3.43 0.62 10.15
CA LEU A 160 2.56 -0.10 11.08
C LEU A 160 3.27 -1.24 11.82
N LEU A 161 4.20 -1.95 11.19
CA LEU A 161 5.03 -2.97 11.86
C LEU A 161 5.92 -2.34 12.94
N ARG A 162 6.35 -1.09 12.72
CA ARG A 162 7.09 -0.32 13.71
C ARG A 162 6.18 0.12 14.85
N GLU A 163 5.07 0.80 14.54
CA GLU A 163 4.22 1.48 15.53
C GLU A 163 3.22 0.57 16.26
N ALA A 164 2.71 -0.48 15.62
CA ALA A 164 1.72 -1.40 16.17
C ALA A 164 2.00 -2.87 15.77
N PRO A 165 3.16 -3.43 16.16
CA PRO A 165 3.57 -4.79 15.79
C PRO A 165 2.58 -5.88 16.24
N GLU A 166 1.86 -5.66 17.34
CA GLU A 166 0.86 -6.58 17.88
C GLU A 166 -0.38 -6.73 16.98
N LEU A 167 -0.74 -5.69 16.22
CA LEU A 167 -1.83 -5.75 15.26
C LEU A 167 -1.46 -6.67 14.08
N TRP A 168 -0.22 -6.57 13.60
CA TRP A 168 0.33 -7.44 12.56
C TRP A 168 0.49 -8.89 13.02
N ALA A 169 0.89 -9.11 14.28
CA ALA A 169 1.07 -10.44 14.84
C ALA A 169 -0.23 -11.27 14.80
N ARG A 170 -1.39 -10.62 14.90
CA ARG A 170 -2.71 -11.25 14.91
C ARG A 170 -3.35 -11.39 13.53
N HIS A 171 -2.74 -10.85 12.48
CA HIS A 171 -3.32 -10.90 11.15
C HIS A 171 -3.39 -12.34 10.61
N PRO A 172 -4.57 -12.84 10.16
CA PRO A 172 -4.70 -14.21 9.67
C PRO A 172 -3.78 -14.54 8.50
N GLY A 173 -3.54 -13.56 7.63
CA GLY A 173 -2.65 -13.68 6.47
C GLY A 173 -1.16 -13.55 6.77
N ARG A 174 -0.74 -13.36 8.04
CA ARG A 174 0.66 -13.07 8.40
C ARG A 174 1.65 -14.09 7.82
N ALA A 175 1.35 -15.38 7.95
CA ALA A 175 2.23 -16.44 7.44
C ALA A 175 2.41 -16.35 5.92
N SER A 176 1.34 -16.08 5.18
CA SER A 176 1.39 -15.86 3.73
C SER A 176 2.18 -14.60 3.37
N ILE A 177 2.03 -13.51 4.11
CA ILE A 177 2.80 -12.27 3.92
C ILE A 177 4.29 -12.58 4.09
N VAL A 178 4.69 -13.23 5.19
CA VAL A 178 6.10 -13.60 5.44
C VAL A 178 6.65 -14.43 4.28
N ALA A 179 5.90 -15.44 3.83
CA ALA A 179 6.34 -16.31 2.73
C ALA A 179 6.55 -15.55 1.41
N HIS A 180 5.62 -14.68 1.02
CA HIS A 180 5.76 -13.91 -0.22
C HIS A 180 6.83 -12.83 -0.13
N VAL A 181 6.96 -12.15 1.02
CA VAL A 181 8.04 -11.17 1.25
C VAL A 181 9.40 -11.86 1.11
N ALA A 182 9.60 -13.00 1.77
CA ALA A 182 10.83 -13.77 1.67
C ALA A 182 11.10 -14.25 0.22
N ALA A 183 10.05 -14.60 -0.52
CA ALA A 183 10.18 -15.00 -1.92
C ALA A 183 10.59 -13.85 -2.85
N LEU A 184 10.18 -12.61 -2.56
CA LEU A 184 10.33 -11.46 -3.46
C LEU A 184 11.44 -10.48 -3.07
N VAL A 185 11.95 -10.52 -1.84
CA VAL A 185 12.90 -9.51 -1.32
C VAL A 185 14.20 -9.40 -2.11
N ALA A 186 14.65 -10.48 -2.78
CA ALA A 186 15.82 -10.45 -3.64
C ALA A 186 15.58 -9.65 -4.94
N ASP A 187 14.34 -9.65 -5.45
CA ASP A 187 13.95 -8.96 -6.68
C ASP A 187 13.39 -7.55 -6.40
N VAL A 188 12.89 -7.33 -5.18
CA VAL A 188 12.30 -6.06 -4.71
C VAL A 188 12.98 -5.66 -3.39
N PRO A 189 14.13 -4.96 -3.44
CA PRO A 189 14.91 -4.63 -2.25
C PRO A 189 14.17 -3.80 -1.20
N ASP A 190 13.18 -3.00 -1.60
CA ASP A 190 12.35 -2.20 -0.69
C ASP A 190 11.47 -3.03 0.25
N LEU A 191 11.33 -4.34 -0.01
CA LEU A 191 10.72 -5.28 0.93
C LEU A 191 11.66 -5.65 2.09
N GLY A 192 12.93 -5.23 2.07
CA GLY A 192 13.93 -5.59 3.08
C GLY A 192 13.52 -5.22 4.51
N ASP A 193 13.03 -4.00 4.72
CA ASP A 193 12.57 -3.56 6.04
C ASP A 193 11.39 -4.40 6.55
N VAL A 194 10.42 -4.67 5.68
CA VAL A 194 9.26 -5.51 6.00
C VAL A 194 9.71 -6.94 6.32
N HIS A 195 10.63 -7.49 5.52
CA HIS A 195 11.19 -8.82 5.72
C HIS A 195 11.87 -8.95 7.09
N ASP A 196 12.72 -7.98 7.44
CA ASP A 196 13.49 -8.01 8.68
C ASP A 196 12.58 -7.85 9.91
N MET A 197 11.58 -6.96 9.83
CA MET A 197 10.61 -6.78 10.91
C MET A 197 9.69 -7.99 11.11
N LEU A 198 9.31 -8.69 10.03
CA LEU A 198 8.49 -9.91 10.12
C LEU A 198 9.28 -11.14 10.58
N SER A 199 10.58 -11.17 10.30
CA SER A 199 11.49 -12.30 10.61
C SER A 199 12.17 -12.17 11.97
N GLY A 200 12.31 -10.94 12.50
CA GLY A 200 12.92 -10.72 13.80
C GLY A 200 12.08 -11.25 14.97
N PRO A 201 12.70 -11.67 16.09
CA PRO A 201 11.97 -11.90 17.33
C PRO A 201 11.31 -10.57 17.70
N GLY A 202 9.96 -10.54 17.72
CA GLY A 202 9.18 -9.32 17.89
C GLY A 202 9.81 -8.43 18.95
N ARG A 203 10.37 -7.29 18.53
CA ARG A 203 11.01 -6.36 19.45
C ARG A 203 9.93 -5.82 20.35
N ALA A 204 9.74 -6.46 21.50
CA ALA A 204 8.95 -5.92 22.59
C ALA A 204 9.54 -4.54 22.89
N ARG A 205 8.79 -3.48 22.58
CA ARG A 205 9.13 -2.12 23.01
C ARG A 205 9.27 -2.18 24.54
N ARG A 206 10.45 -1.81 25.05
CA ARG A 206 10.68 -1.56 26.47
C ARG A 206 10.22 -0.17 26.81
#